data_AF-A0A934JTR2-F1
#
_entry.id   AF-A0A934JTR2-F1
#
_cell.length_a   1.000
_cell.length_b   1.000
_cell.length_c   1.000
_cell.angle_alpha   90.00
_cell.angle_beta   90.00
_cell.angle_gamma   90.00
#
_symmetry.space_group_name_H-M   'P 1'
#
loop_
_entity.id
_entity.type
_entity.pdbx_description
1 polymer ?
#
loop_
_entity_poly.entity_id
_entity_poly.type
_entity_poly.pdbx_seq_one_letter_code
_entity_poly.pdbx_strand_id
1 'polypeptide(L)'
;MNYPERPDLHQGKFSDGDPVEGIAASVISAEQINAVYDEMIAVIEEGGLTPDAGKQDQLIRAMDSLYSKRSNLAKLPISPEVKTPDNRLTVIVNDEVLTITAGQVMRLHGHSDYISSDYPSEFSIDATKDYHLRFDVEHGFRLMDLADLDYNPDGLNHKDPSFIHLFNDILLGGVIQGDYIASVVTPNKKYSYRPVGTGTLLLPVGYTDSAIKIITQLYQSIGNIYFPDNWGHHLYMVRYASGDMATQGTAWHKNGGIITSNNHVLESSVSSISGLISNGVFHYHLHQSEDGAVDQDNAEELFSQGRKTLTLSEKQQGIPLTFTGVADCSIYVEVA
;
A
#
# COMPACT_ATOMS: atom_id res chain seq x y z
N MET A 1 40.49 -4.61 -13.53
CA MET A 1 40.10 -3.29 -14.04
C MET A 1 41.34 -2.64 -14.64
N ASN A 2 41.27 -2.24 -15.91
CA ASN A 2 42.26 -1.35 -16.48
C ASN A 2 41.72 0.07 -16.28
N TYR A 3 42.58 1.01 -15.91
CA TYR A 3 42.22 2.42 -15.99
C TYR A 3 41.94 2.79 -17.46
N PRO A 4 41.21 3.88 -17.74
CA PRO A 4 41.09 4.42 -19.09
C PRO A 4 42.48 4.51 -19.73
N GLU A 5 42.62 4.05 -20.98
CA GLU A 5 43.93 4.01 -21.62
C GLU A 5 44.53 5.41 -21.68
N ARG A 6 45.69 5.57 -21.02
CA ARG A 6 46.47 6.79 -21.03
C ARG A 6 47.94 6.46 -21.33
N PRO A 7 48.71 7.37 -21.97
CA PRO A 7 50.08 7.11 -22.42
C PRO A 7 51.08 6.84 -21.30
N ASP A 8 50.73 7.19 -20.06
CA ASP A 8 51.53 7.06 -18.83
C ASP A 8 51.29 5.74 -18.07
N LEU A 9 50.38 4.90 -18.56
CA LEU A 9 50.04 3.60 -17.95
C LEU A 9 50.52 2.45 -18.83
N HIS A 10 51.23 1.50 -18.24
CA HIS A 10 51.58 0.26 -18.92
C HIS A 10 50.43 -0.74 -18.77
N GLN A 11 49.79 -1.10 -19.89
CA GLN A 11 48.63 -2.01 -19.90
C GLN A 11 47.49 -1.57 -18.96
N GLY A 12 47.27 -0.26 -18.85
CA GLY A 12 46.22 0.30 -18.01
C GLY A 12 46.48 0.20 -16.50
N LYS A 13 47.74 0.08 -16.08
CA LYS A 13 48.19 0.13 -14.67
C LYS A 13 49.46 0.98 -14.52
N PHE A 14 49.69 1.46 -13.29
CA PHE A 14 50.98 2.04 -12.91
C PHE A 14 52.05 0.95 -12.91
N SER A 15 53.24 1.28 -13.43
CA SER A 15 54.41 0.40 -13.44
C SER A 15 55.63 1.16 -12.94
N ASP A 16 56.51 0.47 -12.21
CA ASP A 16 57.83 0.99 -11.84
C ASP A 16 58.79 1.06 -13.05
N GLY A 17 58.33 0.58 -14.22
CA GLY A 17 59.11 0.43 -15.44
C GLY A 17 59.90 -0.88 -15.44
N ASP A 18 60.39 -1.24 -16.62
CA ASP A 18 61.34 -2.34 -16.82
C ASP A 18 62.35 -1.90 -17.88
N PRO A 19 63.57 -1.49 -17.49
CA PRO A 19 64.60 -1.09 -18.42
C PRO A 19 65.07 -2.21 -19.36
N VAL A 20 64.91 -3.49 -18.96
CA VAL A 20 65.32 -4.65 -19.75
C VAL A 20 64.32 -4.91 -20.88
N GLU A 21 63.03 -4.75 -20.59
CA GLU A 21 61.93 -4.90 -21.56
C GLU A 21 61.58 -3.58 -22.28
N GLY A 22 62.28 -2.49 -21.98
CA GLY A 22 62.05 -1.18 -22.60
C GLY A 22 60.76 -0.48 -22.13
N ILE A 23 60.23 -0.86 -20.97
CA ILE A 23 59.00 -0.30 -20.39
C ILE A 23 59.39 0.91 -19.52
N ALA A 24 58.87 2.09 -19.84
CA ALA A 24 59.08 3.27 -19.01
C ALA A 24 58.28 3.17 -17.70
N ALA A 25 58.81 3.76 -16.62
CA ALA A 25 58.08 3.95 -15.39
C ALA A 25 56.90 4.89 -15.60
N SER A 26 55.77 4.62 -14.94
CA SER A 26 54.61 5.50 -14.98
C SER A 26 54.92 6.82 -14.29
N VAL A 27 54.44 7.91 -14.89
CA VAL A 27 54.57 9.26 -14.34
C VAL A 27 53.20 9.71 -13.85
N ILE A 28 53.07 9.91 -12.54
CA ILE A 28 51.82 10.40 -11.97
C ILE A 28 51.75 11.92 -12.19
N SER A 29 50.75 12.39 -12.92
CA SER A 29 50.54 13.81 -13.17
C SER A 29 49.87 14.51 -11.98
N ALA A 30 50.07 15.83 -11.88
CA ALA A 30 49.38 16.65 -10.88
C ALA A 30 47.85 16.58 -11.04
N GLU A 31 47.36 16.46 -12.27
CA GLU A 31 45.93 16.27 -12.57
C GLU A 31 45.38 14.99 -11.92
N GLN A 32 46.12 13.88 -11.98
CA GLN A 32 45.68 12.61 -11.39
C GLN A 32 45.62 12.68 -9.86
N ILE A 33 46.63 13.27 -9.23
CA ILE A 33 46.67 13.40 -7.77
C ILE A 33 45.58 14.36 -7.27
N ASN A 34 45.39 15.48 -7.97
CA ASN A 34 44.34 16.44 -7.63
C ASN A 34 42.94 15.82 -7.75
N ALA A 35 42.68 15.01 -8.78
CA ALA A 35 41.39 14.33 -8.93
C ALA A 35 41.05 13.45 -7.72
N VAL A 36 42.04 12.71 -7.18
CA VAL A 36 41.85 11.91 -5.96
C VAL A 36 41.58 12.80 -4.74
N TYR A 37 42.29 13.91 -4.60
CA TYR A 37 42.05 14.86 -3.52
C TYR A 37 40.66 15.51 -3.62
N ASP A 38 40.22 15.87 -4.83
CA ASP A 38 38.90 16.45 -5.08
C ASP A 38 37.78 15.45 -4.71
N GLU A 39 37.94 14.16 -5.02
CA GLU A 39 37.01 13.12 -4.56
C GLU A 39 36.98 13.00 -3.03
N MET A 40 38.14 13.01 -2.37
CA MET A 40 38.21 12.97 -0.91
C MET A 40 37.58 14.22 -0.26
N ILE A 41 37.80 15.40 -0.84
CA ILE A 41 37.18 16.66 -0.42
C ILE A 41 35.66 16.57 -0.54
N ALA A 42 35.16 16.09 -1.68
CA ALA A 42 33.72 15.93 -1.89
C ALA A 42 33.08 15.01 -0.83
N VAL A 43 33.73 13.89 -0.49
CA VAL A 43 33.26 13.00 0.59
C VAL A 43 33.24 13.71 1.95
N ILE A 44 34.27 14.51 2.27
CA ILE A 44 34.38 15.27 3.52
C ILE A 44 33.24 16.30 3.63
N GLU A 45 32.99 17.04 2.55
CA GLU A 45 31.93 18.06 2.48
C GLU A 45 30.53 17.44 2.60
N GLU A 46 30.27 16.32 1.90
CA GLU A 46 29.01 15.56 2.00
C GLU A 46 28.77 15.01 3.42
N GLY A 47 29.85 14.61 4.09
CA GLY A 47 29.88 14.27 5.51
C GLY A 47 29.51 15.43 6.45
N GLY A 48 29.45 16.67 5.94
CA GLY A 48 29.13 17.89 6.67
C GLY A 48 30.34 18.53 7.37
N LEU A 49 31.56 18.21 6.93
CA LEU A 49 32.79 18.77 7.47
C LEU A 49 33.42 19.75 6.48
N THR A 50 34.11 20.77 6.98
CA THR A 50 34.92 21.67 6.13
C THR A 50 36.32 21.06 5.98
N PRO A 51 36.83 20.82 4.75
CA PRO A 51 38.18 20.31 4.52
C PRO A 51 39.25 21.18 5.19
N ASP A 52 40.21 20.53 5.84
CA ASP A 52 41.25 21.16 6.65
C ASP A 52 42.53 20.31 6.58
N ALA A 53 43.54 20.83 5.89
CA ALA A 53 44.82 20.16 5.71
C ALA A 53 45.56 19.85 7.03
N GLY A 54 45.18 20.50 8.14
CA GLY A 54 45.71 20.21 9.47
C GLY A 54 45.09 18.99 10.17
N LYS A 55 44.06 18.37 9.60
CA LYS A 55 43.31 17.25 10.21
C LYS A 55 43.41 15.98 9.37
N GLN A 56 43.90 14.90 9.98
CA GLN A 56 44.14 13.62 9.31
C GLN A 56 42.99 12.60 9.50
N ASP A 57 41.93 12.98 10.21
CA ASP A 57 40.78 12.14 10.55
C ASP A 57 39.48 12.53 9.83
N GLN A 58 39.53 13.50 8.92
CA GLN A 58 38.31 14.05 8.31
C GLN A 58 37.58 13.04 7.43
N LEU A 59 38.32 12.24 6.66
CA LEU A 59 37.71 11.23 5.79
C LEU A 59 36.93 10.19 6.60
N ILE A 60 37.53 9.63 7.65
CA ILE A 60 36.86 8.61 8.48
C ILE A 60 35.64 9.20 9.21
N ARG A 61 35.75 10.43 9.73
CA ARG A 61 34.61 11.11 10.38
C ARG A 61 33.49 11.45 9.42
N ALA A 62 33.82 11.82 8.18
CA ALA A 62 32.84 12.05 7.14
C ALA A 62 32.11 10.75 6.80
N MET A 63 32.83 9.65 6.64
CA MET A 63 32.25 8.32 6.44
C MET A 63 31.32 7.93 7.61
N ASP A 64 31.76 8.07 8.86
CA ASP A 64 30.94 7.78 10.05
C ASP A 64 29.64 8.61 10.09
N SER A 65 29.72 9.90 9.71
CA SER A 65 28.57 10.80 9.59
C SER A 65 27.60 10.30 8.52
N LEU A 66 28.10 9.92 7.35
CA LEU A 66 27.28 9.39 6.26
C LEU A 66 26.62 8.06 6.64
N TYR A 67 27.33 7.17 7.32
CA TYR A 67 26.76 5.94 7.87
C TYR A 67 25.69 6.22 8.93
N SER A 68 25.93 7.18 9.82
CA SER A 68 24.98 7.57 10.87
C SER A 68 23.71 8.21 10.29
N LYS A 69 23.85 9.10 9.29
CA LYS A 69 22.72 9.67 8.55
C LYS A 69 21.88 8.57 7.90
N ARG A 70 22.51 7.61 7.22
CA ARG A 70 21.82 6.45 6.64
C ARG A 70 21.17 5.56 7.71
N SER A 71 21.83 5.34 8.85
CA SER A 71 21.30 4.57 9.98
C SER A 71 20.06 5.23 10.59
N ASN A 72 20.03 6.56 10.70
CA ASN A 72 18.88 7.28 11.25
C ASN A 72 17.69 7.29 10.27
N LEU A 73 17.95 7.35 8.96
CA LEU A 73 16.90 7.18 7.95
C LEU A 73 16.33 5.75 7.97
N ALA A 74 17.17 4.73 8.18
CA ALA A 74 16.74 3.34 8.36
C ALA A 74 15.95 3.09 9.66
N LYS A 75 15.77 4.10 10.51
CA LYS A 75 14.99 4.03 11.77
C LYS A 75 13.73 4.90 11.75
N LEU A 76 13.42 5.55 10.63
CA LEU A 76 12.19 6.35 10.56
C LEU A 76 10.97 5.42 10.70
N PRO A 77 10.04 5.72 11.63
CA PRO A 77 8.83 4.94 11.84
C PRO A 77 7.79 5.27 10.76
N ILE A 78 8.17 5.12 9.50
CA ILE A 78 7.29 5.29 8.34
C ILE A 78 6.83 3.90 7.93
N SER A 79 5.51 3.71 7.92
CA SER A 79 4.89 2.45 7.51
C SER A 79 5.36 2.03 6.11
N PRO A 80 5.49 0.71 5.88
CA PRO A 80 5.92 0.17 4.60
C PRO A 80 4.90 0.43 3.47
N GLU A 81 5.38 0.35 2.23
CA GLU A 81 4.57 0.51 1.02
C GLU A 81 4.96 -0.55 -0.02
N VAL A 82 3.99 -1.13 -0.72
CA VAL A 82 4.23 -1.87 -1.97
C VAL A 82 3.89 -0.96 -3.14
N LYS A 83 4.86 -0.69 -4.02
CA LYS A 83 4.72 0.30 -5.10
C LYS A 83 4.04 -0.26 -6.36
N THR A 84 2.90 -0.89 -6.18
CA THR A 84 1.99 -1.31 -7.24
C THR A 84 0.77 -0.38 -7.28
N PRO A 85 0.01 -0.33 -8.39
CA PRO A 85 -1.15 0.57 -8.49
C PRO A 85 -2.20 0.40 -7.38
N ASP A 86 -2.33 -0.80 -6.82
CA ASP A 86 -3.26 -1.16 -5.75
C ASP A 86 -2.60 -1.34 -4.38
N ASN A 87 -1.28 -1.10 -4.27
CA ASN A 87 -0.47 -1.31 -3.08
C ASN A 87 -0.48 -2.76 -2.56
N ARG A 88 -0.65 -3.74 -3.45
CA ARG A 88 -0.61 -5.18 -3.15
C ARG A 88 0.57 -5.86 -3.80
N LEU A 89 1.10 -6.87 -3.12
CA LEU A 89 2.05 -7.78 -3.75
C LEU A 89 1.29 -8.75 -4.65
N THR A 90 1.64 -8.76 -5.93
CA THR A 90 1.13 -9.71 -6.92
C THR A 90 1.80 -11.06 -6.72
N VAL A 91 0.99 -12.09 -6.57
CA VAL A 91 1.39 -13.47 -6.32
C VAL A 91 0.53 -14.39 -7.18
N ILE A 92 1.12 -15.48 -7.64
CA ILE A 92 0.46 -16.55 -8.37
C ILE A 92 0.44 -17.78 -7.46
N VAL A 93 -0.69 -18.46 -7.31
CA VAL A 93 -0.78 -19.72 -6.59
C VAL A 93 -1.24 -20.80 -7.56
N ASN A 94 -0.39 -21.77 -7.84
CA ASN A 94 -0.67 -22.91 -8.72
C ASN A 94 -0.11 -24.19 -8.10
N ASP A 95 -0.88 -25.28 -8.13
CA ASP A 95 -0.43 -26.62 -7.71
C ASP A 95 0.33 -26.63 -6.37
N GLU A 96 -0.24 -26.01 -5.34
CA GLU A 96 0.38 -25.92 -4.00
C GLU A 96 1.74 -25.21 -3.97
N VAL A 97 2.00 -24.35 -4.95
CA VAL A 97 3.16 -23.44 -4.98
C VAL A 97 2.68 -22.00 -5.06
N LEU A 98 3.16 -21.19 -4.12
CA LEU A 98 3.02 -19.74 -4.11
C LEU A 98 4.25 -19.12 -4.78
N THR A 99 4.03 -18.35 -5.86
CA THR A 99 5.08 -17.66 -6.62
C THR A 99 4.86 -16.15 -6.57
N ILE A 100 5.85 -15.41 -6.07
CA ILE A 100 5.88 -13.94 -6.06
C ILE A 100 6.30 -13.45 -7.44
N THR A 101 5.52 -12.55 -8.04
CA THR A 101 5.88 -11.96 -9.34
C THR A 101 7.14 -11.11 -9.21
N ALA A 102 8.08 -11.28 -10.15
CA ALA A 102 9.35 -10.55 -10.19
C ALA A 102 9.17 -9.04 -10.46
N GLY A 103 10.17 -8.25 -10.05
CA GLY A 103 10.26 -6.81 -10.36
C GLY A 103 9.36 -5.88 -9.55
N GLN A 104 8.70 -6.37 -8.49
CA GLN A 104 7.85 -5.55 -7.63
C GLN A 104 8.68 -4.84 -6.57
N VAL A 105 8.39 -3.57 -6.29
CA VAL A 105 9.16 -2.76 -5.33
C VAL A 105 8.43 -2.66 -4.00
N MET A 106 9.12 -3.02 -2.92
CA MET A 106 8.70 -2.80 -1.54
C MET A 106 9.55 -1.69 -0.94
N ARG A 107 8.91 -0.66 -0.39
CA ARG A 107 9.56 0.49 0.23
C ARG A 107 9.41 0.43 1.74
N LEU A 108 10.54 0.38 2.43
CA LEU A 108 10.60 0.45 3.89
C LEU A 108 11.15 1.81 4.31
N HIS A 109 10.69 2.30 5.46
CA HIS A 109 11.10 3.59 6.05
C HIS A 109 10.93 4.81 5.13
N GLY A 110 10.10 4.69 4.07
CA GLY A 110 9.88 5.75 3.08
C GLY A 110 11.02 6.01 2.09
N HIS A 111 12.17 5.32 2.18
CA HIS A 111 13.32 5.57 1.30
C HIS A 111 14.04 4.31 0.78
N SER A 112 13.93 3.18 1.48
CA SER A 112 14.66 1.96 1.12
C SER A 112 13.80 1.06 0.24
N ASP A 113 14.15 0.99 -1.04
CA ASP A 113 13.46 0.17 -2.03
C ASP A 113 14.13 -1.21 -2.14
N TYR A 114 13.32 -2.25 -2.08
CA TYR A 114 13.71 -3.66 -2.22
C TYR A 114 12.91 -4.28 -3.36
N ILE A 115 13.58 -5.00 -4.26
CA ILE A 115 12.95 -5.55 -5.47
C ILE A 115 12.69 -7.04 -5.25
N SER A 116 11.49 -7.51 -5.58
CA SER A 116 11.10 -8.91 -5.34
C SER A 116 12.01 -9.92 -6.05
N SER A 117 12.64 -9.54 -7.16
CA SER A 117 13.59 -10.37 -7.91
C SER A 117 14.89 -10.68 -7.17
N ASP A 118 15.21 -9.94 -6.10
CA ASP A 118 16.46 -10.11 -5.36
C ASP A 118 16.37 -11.22 -4.29
N TYR A 119 15.20 -11.84 -4.16
CA TYR A 119 14.87 -12.79 -3.08
C TYR A 119 14.25 -14.07 -3.63
N PRO A 120 14.28 -15.19 -2.87
CA PRO A 120 13.51 -16.38 -3.21
C PRO A 120 12.03 -16.06 -3.39
N SER A 121 11.45 -16.49 -4.51
CA SER A 121 10.11 -16.11 -4.92
C SER A 121 9.12 -17.28 -4.94
N GLU A 122 9.52 -18.49 -4.60
CA GLU A 122 8.67 -19.70 -4.63
C GLU A 122 8.61 -20.38 -3.27
N PHE A 123 7.41 -20.74 -2.84
CA PHE A 123 7.14 -21.38 -1.56
C PHE A 123 6.13 -22.51 -1.74
N SER A 124 6.43 -23.70 -1.20
CA SER A 124 5.45 -24.79 -1.12
C SER A 124 4.42 -24.49 -0.03
N ILE A 125 3.14 -24.71 -0.33
CA ILE A 125 2.03 -24.53 0.59
C ILE A 125 1.27 -25.85 0.76
N ASP A 126 0.73 -26.09 1.94
CA ASP A 126 -0.26 -27.13 2.17
C ASP A 126 -1.64 -26.46 2.22
N ALA A 127 -2.55 -26.82 1.31
CA ALA A 127 -3.87 -26.21 1.24
C ALA A 127 -4.74 -26.45 2.49
N THR A 128 -4.33 -27.34 3.41
CA THR A 128 -5.02 -27.56 4.69
C THR A 128 -4.55 -26.62 5.80
N LYS A 129 -3.51 -25.83 5.55
CA LYS A 129 -2.90 -24.93 6.53
C LYS A 129 -3.12 -23.46 6.15
N ASP A 130 -3.00 -22.62 7.17
CA ASP A 130 -3.02 -21.18 7.04
C ASP A 130 -1.59 -20.63 7.19
N TYR A 131 -1.20 -19.73 6.31
CA TYR A 131 0.14 -19.13 6.31
C TYR A 131 0.08 -17.60 6.25
N HIS A 132 1.12 -16.97 6.79
CA HIS A 132 1.42 -15.56 6.55
C HIS A 132 2.60 -15.42 5.58
N LEU A 133 2.41 -14.67 4.50
CA LEU A 133 3.51 -14.22 3.66
C LEU A 133 4.07 -12.92 4.25
N ARG A 134 5.34 -12.96 4.66
CA ARG A 134 6.03 -11.83 5.29
C ARG A 134 7.26 -11.43 4.49
N PHE A 135 7.69 -10.18 4.68
CA PHE A 135 8.96 -9.67 4.18
C PHE A 135 9.67 -8.86 5.25
N ASP A 136 10.95 -9.14 5.44
CA ASP A 136 11.88 -8.33 6.21
C ASP A 136 13.24 -8.27 5.52
N VAL A 137 14.04 -7.28 5.88
CA VAL A 137 15.34 -7.02 5.24
C VAL A 137 16.36 -8.12 5.49
N GLU A 138 16.28 -8.79 6.65
CA GLU A 138 17.27 -9.78 7.07
C GLU A 138 17.06 -11.12 6.37
N HIS A 139 15.80 -11.54 6.20
CA HIS A 139 15.46 -12.86 5.68
C HIS A 139 14.82 -12.82 4.29
N GLY A 140 14.41 -11.66 3.80
CA GLY A 140 13.63 -11.54 2.56
C GLY A 140 12.19 -12.02 2.73
N PHE A 141 11.65 -12.67 1.70
CA PHE A 141 10.31 -13.26 1.76
C PHE A 141 10.31 -14.55 2.60
N ARG A 142 9.31 -14.67 3.47
CA ARG A 142 9.10 -15.85 4.31
C ARG A 142 7.64 -16.25 4.31
N LEU A 143 7.37 -17.54 4.23
CA LEU A 143 6.05 -18.11 4.42
C LEU A 143 5.98 -18.77 5.79
N MET A 144 5.22 -18.16 6.70
CA MET A 144 5.14 -18.57 8.10
C MET A 144 3.88 -19.41 8.32
N ASP A 145 4.04 -20.67 8.73
CA ASP A 145 2.93 -21.55 9.09
C ASP A 145 2.30 -21.08 10.41
N LEU A 146 0.99 -20.80 10.40
CA LEU A 146 0.31 -20.28 11.58
C LEU A 146 0.18 -21.33 12.71
N ALA A 147 0.37 -22.62 12.40
CA ALA A 147 0.40 -23.70 13.38
C ALA A 147 1.80 -23.91 14.01
N ASP A 148 2.84 -23.26 13.48
CA ASP A 148 4.18 -23.32 14.05
C ASP A 148 4.24 -22.55 15.39
N LEU A 149 4.60 -23.24 16.47
CA LEU A 149 4.67 -22.67 17.81
C LEU A 149 5.85 -21.70 18.00
N ASP A 150 6.88 -21.78 17.16
CA ASP A 150 7.97 -20.80 17.18
C ASP A 150 7.50 -19.45 16.60
N TYR A 151 6.58 -19.49 15.64
CA TYR A 151 5.99 -18.31 15.02
C TYR A 151 4.75 -17.78 15.76
N ASN A 152 3.86 -18.68 16.17
CA ASN A 152 2.58 -18.40 16.81
C ASN A 152 2.41 -19.23 18.10
N PRO A 153 3.19 -18.92 19.14
CA PRO A 153 3.23 -19.71 20.38
C PRO A 153 1.87 -19.77 21.10
N ASP A 154 1.05 -18.74 20.95
CA ASP A 154 -0.26 -18.61 21.60
C ASP A 154 -1.42 -19.14 20.74
N GLY A 155 -1.14 -19.66 19.55
CA GLY A 155 -2.18 -20.19 18.64
C GLY A 155 -3.22 -19.14 18.24
N LEU A 156 -2.77 -17.89 18.06
CA LEU A 156 -3.62 -16.76 17.73
C LEU A 156 -4.25 -16.91 16.36
N ASN A 157 -5.41 -16.27 16.17
CA ASN A 157 -6.10 -16.24 14.89
C ASN A 157 -5.28 -15.47 13.84
N HIS A 158 -5.37 -15.88 12.58
CA HIS A 158 -4.62 -15.29 11.45
C HIS A 158 -4.85 -13.78 11.23
N LYS A 159 -5.92 -13.21 11.79
CA LYS A 159 -6.21 -11.76 11.77
C LYS A 159 -5.92 -11.06 13.10
N ASP A 160 -5.24 -11.70 14.04
CA ASP A 160 -4.91 -11.10 15.32
C ASP A 160 -4.05 -9.82 15.13
N PRO A 161 -4.38 -8.71 15.80
CA PRO A 161 -3.63 -7.45 15.65
C PRO A 161 -2.14 -7.55 16.00
N SER A 162 -1.71 -8.54 16.78
CA SER A 162 -0.29 -8.77 17.09
C SER A 162 0.55 -9.13 15.85
N PHE A 163 -0.07 -9.66 14.79
CA PHE A 163 0.62 -9.98 13.54
C PHE A 163 0.82 -8.78 12.60
N ILE A 164 0.18 -7.64 12.91
CA ILE A 164 0.24 -6.42 12.10
C ILE A 164 1.69 -5.95 11.97
N HIS A 165 1.97 -5.35 10.81
CA HIS A 165 3.28 -4.88 10.37
C HIS A 165 4.07 -4.14 11.46
N LEU A 166 5.32 -4.54 11.62
CA LEU A 166 6.35 -3.69 12.20
C LEU A 166 7.07 -2.95 11.07
N PHE A 167 7.82 -1.89 11.39
CA PHE A 167 8.53 -1.11 10.38
C PHE A 167 9.52 -1.93 9.53
N ASN A 168 10.05 -3.02 10.11
CA ASN A 168 11.04 -3.89 9.47
C ASN A 168 10.46 -5.25 9.03
N ASP A 169 9.20 -5.54 9.35
CA ASP A 169 8.58 -6.84 9.10
C ASP A 169 7.13 -6.65 8.64
N ILE A 170 6.92 -6.92 7.35
CA ILE A 170 5.71 -6.58 6.61
C ILE A 170 4.89 -7.85 6.39
N LEU A 171 3.63 -7.86 6.84
CA LEU A 171 2.63 -8.87 6.48
C LEU A 171 2.01 -8.61 5.10
N LEU A 172 2.55 -9.23 4.05
CA LEU A 172 2.16 -8.99 2.66
C LEU A 172 0.83 -9.62 2.26
N GLY A 173 0.39 -10.64 3.00
CA GLY A 173 -0.89 -11.33 2.80
C GLY A 173 -0.95 -12.63 3.58
N GLY A 174 -2.06 -13.36 3.43
CA GLY A 174 -2.22 -14.69 4.01
C GLY A 174 -2.68 -15.71 2.96
N VAL A 175 -2.21 -16.95 3.10
CA VAL A 175 -2.74 -18.12 2.38
C VAL A 175 -3.70 -18.81 3.33
N ILE A 176 -4.99 -18.81 3.01
CA ILE A 176 -6.04 -19.40 3.85
C ILE A 176 -6.70 -20.51 3.07
N GLN A 177 -6.55 -21.75 3.53
CA GLN A 177 -7.09 -22.93 2.85
C GLN A 177 -6.67 -23.02 1.37
N GLY A 178 -5.41 -22.66 1.07
CA GLY A 178 -4.88 -22.63 -0.30
C GLY A 178 -5.12 -21.33 -1.09
N ASP A 179 -6.03 -20.46 -0.63
CA ASP A 179 -6.32 -19.18 -1.29
C ASP A 179 -5.42 -18.06 -0.76
N TYR A 180 -4.67 -17.41 -1.64
CA TYR A 180 -3.91 -16.22 -1.26
C TYR A 180 -4.79 -14.95 -1.27
N ILE A 181 -4.73 -14.19 -0.18
CA ILE A 181 -5.39 -12.90 -0.01
C ILE A 181 -4.30 -11.88 0.34
N ALA A 182 -4.07 -10.91 -0.55
CA ALA A 182 -3.05 -9.88 -0.34
C ALA A 182 -3.48 -8.83 0.69
N SER A 183 -2.52 -8.33 1.47
CA SER A 183 -2.67 -7.10 2.25
C SER A 183 -2.53 -5.88 1.34
N VAL A 184 -3.22 -4.79 1.68
CA VAL A 184 -2.96 -3.46 1.11
C VAL A 184 -1.90 -2.80 1.98
N VAL A 185 -0.68 -2.70 1.46
CA VAL A 185 0.51 -2.23 2.19
C VAL A 185 0.83 -0.82 1.73
N THR A 186 0.36 0.16 2.50
CA THR A 186 0.59 1.58 2.22
C THR A 186 0.64 2.38 3.52
N PRO A 187 1.40 3.49 3.58
CA PRO A 187 1.44 4.34 4.77
C PRO A 187 0.14 5.11 5.02
N ASN A 188 -0.72 5.25 4.01
CA ASN A 188 -1.98 5.98 4.15
C ASN A 188 -3.14 5.23 3.48
N LYS A 189 -4.02 4.64 4.28
CA LYS A 189 -5.24 3.96 3.83
C LYS A 189 -6.45 4.90 3.69
N LYS A 190 -6.20 6.11 3.21
CA LYS A 190 -7.21 7.15 2.95
C LYS A 190 -7.18 7.52 1.48
N TYR A 191 -8.32 7.33 0.81
CA TYR A 191 -8.44 7.45 -0.64
C TYR A 191 -9.54 8.44 -0.99
N SER A 192 -9.34 9.20 -2.08
CA SER A 192 -10.30 10.15 -2.60
C SER A 192 -10.46 9.94 -4.09
N TYR A 193 -11.70 9.77 -4.54
CA TYR A 193 -12.06 9.54 -5.94
C TYR A 193 -13.11 10.56 -6.38
N ARG A 194 -13.09 10.92 -7.67
CA ARG A 194 -14.08 11.79 -8.30
C ARG A 194 -14.55 11.17 -9.63
N PRO A 195 -15.37 10.11 -9.57
CA PRO A 195 -15.82 9.43 -10.77
C PRO A 195 -16.81 10.29 -11.58
N VAL A 196 -16.80 10.09 -12.91
CA VAL A 196 -17.78 10.67 -13.85
C VAL A 196 -18.25 9.55 -14.80
N GLY A 197 -19.54 9.55 -15.14
CA GLY A 197 -20.18 8.59 -16.02
C GLY A 197 -20.62 7.31 -15.30
N THR A 198 -20.30 6.17 -15.90
CA THR A 198 -20.67 4.84 -15.42
C THR A 198 -19.41 3.99 -15.29
N GLY A 199 -19.26 3.27 -14.17
CA GLY A 199 -18.10 2.45 -13.93
C GLY A 199 -18.16 1.70 -12.61
N THR A 200 -17.02 1.13 -12.22
CA THR A 200 -16.85 0.43 -10.95
C THR A 200 -15.52 0.83 -10.33
N LEU A 201 -15.57 1.18 -9.06
CA LEU A 201 -14.41 1.44 -8.21
C LEU A 201 -14.18 0.21 -7.34
N LEU A 202 -12.96 -0.32 -7.30
CA LEU A 202 -12.58 -1.38 -6.36
C LEU A 202 -12.09 -0.74 -5.07
N LEU A 203 -12.81 -0.98 -3.97
CA LEU A 203 -12.44 -0.47 -2.66
C LEU A 203 -11.23 -1.25 -2.13
N PRO A 204 -10.16 -0.58 -1.67
CA PRO A 204 -8.87 -1.21 -1.38
C PRO A 204 -8.86 -1.90 -0.01
N VAL A 205 -9.61 -3.00 0.11
CA VAL A 205 -9.69 -3.82 1.32
C VAL A 205 -8.75 -5.02 1.22
N GLY A 206 -7.73 -5.05 2.06
CA GLY A 206 -6.74 -6.12 2.15
C GLY A 206 -7.03 -7.17 3.21
N TYR A 207 -6.12 -8.14 3.28
CA TYR A 207 -6.14 -9.23 4.26
C TYR A 207 -6.22 -8.77 5.71
N THR A 208 -5.43 -7.76 6.08
CA THR A 208 -5.35 -7.23 7.45
C THR A 208 -6.47 -6.27 7.81
N ASP A 209 -7.24 -5.81 6.83
CA ASP A 209 -8.27 -4.81 7.05
C ASP A 209 -9.50 -5.41 7.73
N SER A 210 -10.02 -4.68 8.71
CA SER A 210 -11.10 -5.08 9.60
C SER A 210 -12.22 -4.04 9.64
N ALA A 211 -11.98 -2.82 9.16
CA ALA A 211 -12.98 -1.77 9.08
C ALA A 211 -12.86 -0.98 7.79
N ILE A 212 -14.00 -0.50 7.30
CA ILE A 212 -14.08 0.42 6.18
C ILE A 212 -15.09 1.52 6.47
N LYS A 213 -14.71 2.75 6.10
CA LYS A 213 -15.57 3.92 6.10
C LYS A 213 -15.58 4.52 4.71
N ILE A 214 -16.77 4.81 4.21
CA ILE A 214 -16.99 5.45 2.91
C ILE A 214 -17.81 6.70 3.15
N ILE A 215 -17.46 7.81 2.51
CA ILE A 215 -18.29 9.01 2.44
C ILE A 215 -18.45 9.35 0.97
N THR A 216 -19.68 9.47 0.50
CA THR A 216 -19.98 9.88 -0.87
C THR A 216 -20.76 11.18 -0.85
N GLN A 217 -20.41 12.12 -1.72
CA GLN A 217 -21.18 13.32 -1.97
C GLN A 217 -21.55 13.35 -3.45
N LEU A 218 -22.83 13.49 -3.76
CA LEU A 218 -23.32 13.75 -5.11
C LEU A 218 -23.84 15.18 -5.18
N TYR A 219 -23.42 15.91 -6.22
CA TYR A 219 -23.81 17.31 -6.42
C TYR A 219 -24.65 17.44 -7.68
N GLN A 220 -25.92 17.83 -7.53
CA GLN A 220 -26.81 18.25 -8.63
C GLN A 220 -26.86 17.27 -9.82
N SER A 221 -26.67 15.97 -9.58
CA SER A 221 -26.48 14.97 -10.64
C SER A 221 -27.49 13.83 -10.54
N ILE A 222 -28.00 13.40 -11.70
CA ILE A 222 -28.77 12.16 -11.82
C ILE A 222 -27.77 11.00 -11.87
N GLY A 223 -27.52 10.33 -10.75
CA GLY A 223 -26.64 9.17 -10.72
C GLY A 223 -26.85 8.31 -9.48
N ASN A 224 -26.47 7.03 -9.57
CA ASN A 224 -26.56 6.10 -8.46
C ASN A 224 -25.17 5.58 -8.12
N ILE A 225 -24.90 5.43 -6.82
CA ILE A 225 -23.73 4.72 -6.30
C ILE A 225 -24.28 3.57 -5.46
N TYR A 226 -23.83 2.35 -5.73
CA TYR A 226 -24.37 1.17 -5.08
C TYR A 226 -23.36 0.03 -5.07
N PHE A 227 -23.54 -0.85 -4.09
CA PHE A 227 -22.91 -2.16 -4.15
C PHE A 227 -23.73 -3.07 -5.08
N PRO A 228 -23.08 -3.82 -6.00
CA PRO A 228 -23.76 -4.69 -6.96
C PRO A 228 -24.60 -5.78 -6.29
N ASP A 229 -25.39 -6.52 -7.06
CA ASP A 229 -26.40 -7.45 -6.55
C ASP A 229 -25.88 -8.49 -5.53
N ASN A 230 -26.79 -9.00 -4.68
CA ASN A 230 -26.54 -9.94 -3.57
C ASN A 230 -25.97 -9.33 -2.28
N TRP A 231 -26.26 -8.05 -2.03
CA TRP A 231 -26.01 -7.40 -0.74
C TRP A 231 -27.29 -7.36 0.07
N GLY A 232 -27.37 -8.20 1.10
CA GLY A 232 -28.54 -8.26 1.98
C GLY A 232 -28.57 -7.03 2.89
N HIS A 233 -29.62 -6.21 2.79
CA HIS A 233 -29.77 -5.02 3.62
C HIS A 233 -31.21 -4.81 4.08
N HIS A 234 -31.33 -4.12 5.21
CA HIS A 234 -32.56 -3.60 5.77
C HIS A 234 -32.55 -2.09 5.56
N LEU A 235 -33.50 -1.55 4.80
CA LEU A 235 -33.68 -0.12 4.61
C LEU A 235 -34.75 0.41 5.57
N TYR A 236 -34.42 1.49 6.26
CA TYR A 236 -35.31 2.28 7.10
C TYR A 236 -35.32 3.71 6.56
N MET A 237 -36.48 4.16 6.11
CA MET A 237 -36.67 5.51 5.58
C MET A 237 -37.36 6.38 6.62
N VAL A 238 -36.77 7.53 6.92
CA VAL A 238 -37.37 8.56 7.77
C VAL A 238 -37.51 9.83 6.94
N ARG A 239 -38.75 10.24 6.69
CA ARG A 239 -39.04 11.50 5.99
C ARG A 239 -39.50 12.54 6.97
N TYR A 240 -38.89 13.72 6.92
CA TYR A 240 -39.32 14.88 7.70
C TYR A 240 -40.25 15.71 6.82
N ALA A 241 -41.56 15.50 6.96
CA ALA A 241 -42.55 16.45 6.42
C ALA A 241 -42.83 17.53 7.48
N SER A 242 -43.16 18.75 7.05
CA SER A 242 -43.41 19.90 7.92
C SER A 242 -44.54 19.60 8.94
N GLY A 243 -44.14 19.19 10.15
CA GLY A 243 -45.00 19.10 11.34
C GLY A 243 -45.22 17.71 11.95
N ASP A 244 -44.89 16.61 11.27
CA ASP A 244 -45.06 15.24 11.81
C ASP A 244 -44.00 14.27 11.27
N MET A 245 -43.33 13.53 12.17
CA MET A 245 -42.46 12.41 11.79
C MET A 245 -43.33 11.21 11.35
N ALA A 246 -43.60 11.09 10.05
CA ALA A 246 -44.24 9.88 9.52
C ALA A 246 -43.18 8.84 9.17
N THR A 247 -43.06 7.78 10.00
CA THR A 247 -42.26 6.60 9.64
C THR A 247 -42.93 5.85 8.50
N GLN A 248 -42.44 6.00 7.27
CA GLN A 248 -42.95 5.24 6.12
C GLN A 248 -42.21 3.92 5.98
N GLY A 249 -42.71 2.88 6.67
CA GLY A 249 -42.52 1.47 6.31
C GLY A 249 -41.09 0.87 6.41
N THR A 250 -41.01 -0.35 6.94
CA THR A 250 -39.81 -1.19 6.82
C THR A 250 -39.98 -2.14 5.65
N ALA A 251 -39.12 -2.07 4.63
CA ALA A 251 -39.12 -3.01 3.52
C ALA A 251 -37.76 -3.69 3.39
N TRP A 252 -37.77 -5.03 3.30
CA TRP A 252 -36.58 -5.80 2.94
C TRP A 252 -36.36 -5.69 1.44
N HIS A 253 -35.29 -5.03 1.03
CA HIS A 253 -34.88 -4.98 -0.37
C HIS A 253 -33.72 -5.96 -0.56
N LYS A 254 -33.93 -6.96 -1.42
CA LYS A 254 -32.88 -7.94 -1.79
C LYS A 254 -31.96 -7.46 -2.91
N ASN A 255 -32.25 -6.29 -3.49
CA ASN A 255 -31.60 -5.81 -4.71
C ASN A 255 -30.71 -4.61 -4.40
N GLY A 256 -29.39 -4.84 -4.29
CA GLY A 256 -28.32 -3.85 -4.21
C GLY A 256 -28.30 -2.97 -2.95
N GLY A 257 -27.16 -2.90 -2.25
CA GLY A 257 -26.97 -1.91 -1.19
C GLY A 257 -26.82 -0.52 -1.82
N ILE A 258 -27.90 0.21 -1.99
CA ILE A 258 -27.91 1.56 -2.56
C ILE A 258 -27.21 2.50 -1.57
N ILE A 259 -26.17 3.20 -2.02
CA ILE A 259 -25.47 4.24 -1.25
C ILE A 259 -26.12 5.60 -1.44
N THR A 260 -26.58 5.87 -2.65
CA THR A 260 -27.34 7.07 -3.04
C THR A 260 -28.32 6.70 -4.13
N SER A 261 -29.56 7.21 -4.08
CA SER A 261 -30.52 7.06 -5.17
C SER A 261 -31.13 8.38 -5.58
N ASN A 262 -31.32 8.52 -6.89
CA ASN A 262 -32.39 9.31 -7.53
C ASN A 262 -32.55 10.79 -7.15
N ASN A 263 -31.48 11.50 -6.78
CA ASN A 263 -31.49 12.97 -6.73
C ASN A 263 -32.17 13.53 -8.00
N HIS A 264 -33.24 14.30 -7.80
CA HIS A 264 -33.78 15.14 -8.86
C HIS A 264 -32.69 16.14 -9.30
N VAL A 265 -32.85 16.68 -10.51
CA VAL A 265 -31.97 17.72 -11.01
C VAL A 265 -31.94 18.85 -9.97
N LEU A 266 -30.73 19.22 -9.49
CA LEU A 266 -30.44 20.20 -8.44
C LEU A 266 -30.38 19.71 -6.98
N GLU A 267 -30.55 18.42 -6.69
CA GLU A 267 -30.44 17.91 -5.31
C GLU A 267 -29.00 17.47 -4.99
N SER A 268 -28.63 17.59 -3.71
CA SER A 268 -27.36 17.11 -3.20
C SER A 268 -27.59 16.04 -2.15
N SER A 269 -26.84 14.95 -2.23
CA SER A 269 -26.92 13.86 -1.24
C SER A 269 -25.55 13.60 -0.65
N VAL A 270 -25.51 13.45 0.68
CA VAL A 270 -24.32 12.99 1.39
C VAL A 270 -24.65 11.66 2.03
N SER A 271 -23.88 10.64 1.67
CA SER A 271 -24.00 9.32 2.28
C SER A 271 -22.71 8.93 2.96
N SER A 272 -22.86 8.19 4.04
CA SER A 272 -21.77 7.59 4.78
C SER A 272 -22.06 6.13 5.01
N ILE A 273 -21.04 5.29 4.84
CA ILE A 273 -21.06 3.89 5.19
C ILE A 273 -19.94 3.66 6.19
N SER A 274 -20.25 2.94 7.24
CA SER A 274 -19.25 2.44 8.19
C SER A 274 -19.51 0.97 8.42
N GLY A 275 -18.48 0.15 8.38
CA GLY A 275 -18.66 -1.27 8.62
C GLY A 275 -17.38 -1.99 9.03
N LEU A 276 -17.60 -3.21 9.50
CA LEU A 276 -16.59 -4.13 10.01
C LEU A 276 -16.53 -5.37 9.13
N ILE A 277 -15.33 -5.89 8.92
CA ILE A 277 -15.05 -7.11 8.18
C ILE A 277 -14.56 -8.14 9.19
N SER A 278 -15.39 -9.15 9.41
CA SER A 278 -15.07 -10.26 10.32
C SER A 278 -15.42 -11.58 9.64
N ASN A 279 -14.49 -12.53 9.68
CA ASN A 279 -14.69 -13.88 9.09
C ASN A 279 -15.16 -13.85 7.63
N GLY A 280 -14.64 -12.90 6.85
CA GLY A 280 -15.01 -12.71 5.45
C GLY A 280 -16.42 -12.17 5.23
N VAL A 281 -17.07 -11.66 6.27
CA VAL A 281 -18.37 -10.98 6.20
C VAL A 281 -18.19 -9.50 6.49
N PHE A 282 -18.64 -8.66 5.56
CA PHE A 282 -18.72 -7.22 5.74
C PHE A 282 -20.09 -6.85 6.34
N HIS A 283 -20.09 -6.38 7.57
CA HIS A 283 -21.25 -5.85 8.28
C HIS A 283 -21.20 -4.33 8.20
N TYR A 284 -22.25 -3.69 7.72
CA TYR A 284 -22.21 -2.25 7.48
C TYR A 284 -23.50 -1.55 7.89
N HIS A 285 -23.34 -0.30 8.29
CA HIS A 285 -24.40 0.68 8.45
C HIS A 285 -24.20 1.77 7.40
N LEU A 286 -25.30 2.23 6.85
CA LEU A 286 -25.38 3.34 5.93
C LEU A 286 -26.30 4.40 6.52
N HIS A 287 -25.88 5.64 6.35
CA HIS A 287 -26.67 6.81 6.60
C HIS A 287 -26.56 7.74 5.40
N GLN A 288 -27.69 8.24 4.91
CA GLN A 288 -27.78 9.18 3.81
C GLN A 288 -28.71 10.32 4.18
N SER A 289 -28.28 11.53 3.84
CA SER A 289 -29.04 12.76 3.98
C SER A 289 -29.14 13.42 2.61
N GLU A 290 -30.35 13.82 2.25
CA GLU A 290 -30.67 14.51 1.01
C GLU A 290 -31.22 15.91 1.31
N ASP A 291 -30.72 16.90 0.55
CA ASP A 291 -31.22 18.27 0.57
C ASP A 291 -31.79 18.62 -0.81
N GLY A 292 -33.12 18.78 -0.86
CA GLY A 292 -33.91 19.02 -2.06
C GLY A 292 -34.22 20.49 -2.29
N ALA A 293 -33.88 21.03 -3.47
CA ALA A 293 -34.11 22.44 -3.79
C ALA A 293 -35.55 22.77 -4.25
N VAL A 294 -36.35 21.75 -4.60
CA VAL A 294 -37.62 21.95 -5.32
C VAL A 294 -38.85 21.99 -4.40
N ASP A 295 -38.79 21.36 -3.23
CA ASP A 295 -39.78 21.47 -2.16
C ASP A 295 -39.04 21.70 -0.84
N GLN A 296 -39.12 22.91 -0.27
CA GLN A 296 -38.42 23.33 0.95
C GLN A 296 -38.73 22.48 2.21
N ASP A 297 -39.60 21.48 2.09
CA ASP A 297 -40.13 20.64 3.18
C ASP A 297 -39.81 19.13 3.00
N ASN A 298 -38.88 18.74 2.12
CA ASN A 298 -38.61 17.33 1.81
C ASN A 298 -37.16 16.90 2.07
N ALA A 299 -36.57 17.32 3.20
CA ALA A 299 -35.33 16.68 3.64
C ALA A 299 -35.60 15.22 4.02
N GLU A 300 -34.83 14.29 3.43
CA GLU A 300 -34.96 12.86 3.67
C GLU A 300 -33.70 12.33 4.37
N GLU A 301 -33.91 11.50 5.39
CA GLU A 301 -32.84 10.73 6.02
C GLU A 301 -33.11 9.23 5.83
N LEU A 302 -32.11 8.54 5.28
CA LEU A 302 -32.16 7.11 5.04
C LEU A 302 -31.13 6.42 5.92
N PHE A 303 -31.57 5.39 6.61
CA PHE A 303 -30.73 4.53 7.43
C PHE A 303 -30.83 3.11 6.88
N SER A 304 -29.71 2.46 6.66
CA SER A 304 -29.73 1.03 6.36
C SER A 304 -28.64 0.28 7.10
N GLN A 305 -28.89 -1.00 7.33
CA GLN A 305 -27.87 -1.92 7.84
C GLN A 305 -27.87 -3.17 6.97
N GLY A 306 -26.71 -3.73 6.73
CA GLY A 306 -26.59 -4.91 5.90
C GLY A 306 -25.41 -5.77 6.26
N ARG A 307 -25.38 -6.94 5.62
CA ARG A 307 -24.24 -7.84 5.66
C ARG A 307 -23.99 -8.48 4.30
N LYS A 308 -22.72 -8.66 3.97
CA LYS A 308 -22.28 -9.31 2.74
C LYS A 308 -21.17 -10.30 3.05
N THR A 309 -21.35 -11.56 2.68
CA THR A 309 -20.24 -12.51 2.60
C THR A 309 -19.40 -12.15 1.38
N LEU A 310 -18.13 -11.80 1.61
CA LEU A 310 -17.19 -11.46 0.57
C LEU A 310 -16.75 -12.72 -0.17
N THR A 311 -16.83 -12.67 -1.49
CA THR A 311 -16.26 -13.67 -2.39
C THR A 311 -14.74 -13.64 -2.33
N LEU A 312 -14.10 -14.70 -2.82
CA LEU A 312 -12.63 -14.74 -2.93
C LEU A 312 -12.10 -13.58 -3.79
N SER A 313 -12.73 -13.32 -4.94
CA SER A 313 -12.36 -12.22 -5.83
C SER A 313 -12.46 -10.86 -5.13
N GLU A 314 -13.51 -10.61 -4.34
CA GLU A 314 -13.65 -9.37 -3.57
C GLU A 314 -12.57 -9.22 -2.48
N LYS A 315 -12.16 -10.33 -1.85
CA LYS A 315 -11.05 -10.31 -0.87
C LYS A 315 -9.70 -10.03 -1.56
N GLN A 316 -9.50 -10.55 -2.76
CA GLN A 316 -8.24 -10.43 -3.50
C GLN A 316 -8.08 -9.08 -4.20
N GLN A 317 -9.14 -8.58 -4.83
CA GLN A 317 -9.10 -7.40 -5.70
C GLN A 317 -9.69 -6.15 -5.05
N GLY A 318 -10.49 -6.32 -3.99
CA GLY A 318 -11.24 -5.26 -3.35
C GLY A 318 -12.75 -5.37 -3.58
N ILE A 319 -13.50 -4.59 -2.81
CA ILE A 319 -14.97 -4.64 -2.83
C ILE A 319 -15.47 -3.72 -3.96
N PRO A 320 -16.27 -4.21 -4.93
CA PRO A 320 -16.75 -3.39 -6.03
C PRO A 320 -17.81 -2.39 -5.57
N LEU A 321 -17.59 -1.13 -5.94
CA LEU A 321 -18.53 -0.05 -5.78
C LEU A 321 -18.92 0.49 -7.17
N THR A 322 -20.14 0.21 -7.59
CA THR A 322 -20.62 0.58 -8.92
C THR A 322 -21.25 1.97 -8.89
N PHE A 323 -21.00 2.75 -9.93
CA PHE A 323 -21.62 4.05 -10.13
C PHE A 323 -22.21 4.13 -11.55
N THR A 324 -23.39 4.74 -11.68
CA THR A 324 -24.09 4.89 -12.97
C THR A 324 -24.59 6.32 -13.14
N GLY A 325 -24.33 6.92 -14.31
CA GLY A 325 -24.83 8.25 -14.66
C GLY A 325 -24.24 9.43 -13.86
N VAL A 326 -23.22 9.21 -13.04
CA VAL A 326 -22.68 10.23 -12.12
C VAL A 326 -22.08 11.40 -12.91
N ALA A 327 -22.55 12.62 -12.69
CA ALA A 327 -21.99 13.81 -13.34
C ALA A 327 -20.93 14.51 -12.46
N ASP A 328 -21.18 14.62 -11.16
CA ASP A 328 -20.24 15.18 -10.18
C ASP A 328 -20.37 14.45 -8.84
N CYS A 329 -19.27 13.83 -8.40
CA CYS A 329 -19.21 13.07 -7.17
C CYS A 329 -17.85 13.19 -6.50
N SER A 330 -17.84 13.16 -5.17
CA SER A 330 -16.66 12.82 -4.38
C SER A 330 -16.91 11.53 -3.59
N ILE A 331 -15.96 10.61 -3.63
CA ILE A 331 -15.96 9.39 -2.83
C ILE A 331 -14.68 9.38 -1.99
N TYR A 332 -14.84 9.42 -0.67
CA TYR A 332 -13.76 9.26 0.29
C TYR A 332 -13.84 7.88 0.92
N VAL A 333 -12.72 7.17 1.00
CA VAL A 333 -12.62 5.83 1.59
C VAL A 333 -11.50 5.81 2.62
N GLU A 334 -11.79 5.28 3.79
CA GLU A 334 -10.80 4.99 4.83
C GLU A 334 -10.91 3.51 5.19
N VAL A 335 -9.77 2.82 5.28
CA VAL A 335 -9.69 1.39 5.62
C VAL A 335 -8.74 1.22 6.80
N ALA A 336 -9.09 0.35 7.75
CA ALA A 336 -8.32 0.13 8.97
C ALA A 336 -8.20 -1.35 9.35
#